data_AF-A0A1M6NNH0-F1
#
_entry.id   AF-A0A1M6NNH0-F1
#
_cell.length_a   1.000
_cell.length_b   1.000
_cell.length_c   1.000
_cell.angle_alpha   90.00
_cell.angle_beta   90.00
_cell.angle_gamma   90.00
#
_symmetry.space_group_name_H-M   'P 1'
#
loop_
_entity.id
_entity.type
_entity.pdbx_description
1 polymer ?
#
loop_
_entity_poly.entity_id
_entity_poly.type
_entity_poly.pdbx_seq_one_letter_code
_entity_poly.pdbx_strand_id
1 'polypeptide(L)'
;MRSHKDLHNKLLQIDGKGYKSYKEISGQYEFDNYILSIDSVQGDPFASPSKGRIIVYQDVAKFPANLFDKAHKNTAVCDFLTRLFHHSIHKYYNRVNGSGKSGLLFIDKPGQEILRRTSVIIDDKALEARFEVGLPAAGRRILAREAIKIFFTALPKIVENTLYYKNINASTLKKHVDLAVDQYYLRNELKKKGLIAFIANNSILPRETGISDKPLTKGAAAFISPKNLEVELILPNKGKITGMGIPKGITLIVGGGYHGKSTVLKALERSVYDHIEGDGREFVITIDNAVKIRSEDGRRVEKVDISPFINNLPNGQDTEKFSTENASGSTSQAANIMEAIEIGTDLLLIDEDTCATNFMVRDKKMQKLVEKDKEPITPFIDRVRYLYENLNISTVMVAGSSGEYFNVADNIIMMDKYVPYDVTDKAKEIAEHENYNKNNKSFNNNCPSRILLSSSFPKTHRGIKIKAKGLNTIIYNKTEIDLKYLEQLVDSSQTNCIGVIIQYIAKNFSHSEMTISSIVNKVYKTIENKGLDSISTFTGHPGNLALPRKHEIIAALNRFRLLRIK
;
A
#
# COMPACT_ATOMS: atom_id res chain seq x y z
N MET A 1 24.61 27.49 -11.96
CA MET A 1 24.42 26.23 -12.71
C MET A 1 25.57 26.09 -13.70
N ARG A 2 25.95 24.86 -14.07
CA ARG A 2 26.94 24.63 -15.16
C ARG A 2 26.18 24.41 -16.47
N SER A 3 26.81 24.59 -17.63
CA SER A 3 26.19 24.30 -18.92
C SER A 3 26.22 22.79 -19.24
N HIS A 4 25.33 22.32 -20.12
CA HIS A 4 25.41 20.95 -20.65
C HIS A 4 26.75 20.66 -21.36
N LYS A 5 27.40 21.69 -21.95
CA LYS A 5 28.75 21.57 -22.55
C LYS A 5 29.81 21.22 -21.50
N ASP A 6 29.69 21.75 -20.29
CA ASP A 6 30.60 21.42 -19.18
C ASP A 6 30.49 19.95 -18.79
N LEU A 7 29.27 19.40 -18.75
CA LEU A 7 29.07 17.96 -18.50
C LEU A 7 29.71 17.13 -19.61
N HIS A 8 29.48 17.51 -20.87
CA HIS A 8 30.05 16.80 -22.02
C HIS A 8 31.58 16.77 -21.97
N ASN A 9 32.20 17.94 -21.74
CA ASN A 9 33.66 18.06 -21.65
C ASN A 9 34.22 17.27 -20.47
N LYS A 10 33.56 17.29 -19.31
CA LYS A 10 33.94 16.47 -18.15
C LYS A 10 33.91 14.99 -18.46
N LEU A 11 32.85 14.50 -19.11
CA LEU A 11 32.74 13.09 -19.49
C LEU A 11 33.92 12.68 -20.38
N LEU A 12 34.26 13.49 -21.39
CA LEU A 12 35.43 13.22 -22.25
C LEU A 12 36.76 13.24 -21.47
N GLN A 13 36.93 14.18 -20.53
CA GLN A 13 38.15 14.28 -19.71
C GLN A 13 38.35 13.10 -18.75
N ILE A 14 37.28 12.42 -18.34
CA ILE A 14 37.34 11.27 -17.44
C ILE A 14 37.30 9.93 -18.18
N ASP A 15 37.23 9.93 -19.51
CA ASP A 15 37.21 8.71 -20.31
C ASP A 15 38.43 7.83 -20.02
N GLY A 16 38.22 6.53 -19.86
CA GLY A 16 39.27 5.57 -19.53
C GLY A 16 39.87 5.68 -18.12
N LYS A 17 39.57 6.76 -17.35
CA LYS A 17 40.01 6.91 -15.95
C LYS A 17 39.30 5.92 -15.03
N GLY A 18 39.80 5.82 -13.80
CA GLY A 18 39.18 5.02 -12.76
C GLY A 18 37.77 5.52 -12.40
N TYR A 19 36.88 4.58 -12.08
CA TYR A 19 35.45 4.83 -11.87
C TYR A 19 35.11 5.94 -10.87
N LYS A 20 35.96 6.17 -9.85
CA LYS A 20 35.79 7.23 -8.86
C LYS A 20 35.74 8.63 -9.47
N SER A 21 36.32 8.84 -10.66
CA SER A 21 36.28 10.13 -11.37
C SER A 21 34.86 10.53 -11.81
N TYR A 22 33.89 9.61 -11.85
CA TYR A 22 32.49 10.01 -12.03
C TYR A 22 31.97 10.95 -10.93
N LYS A 23 32.61 11.02 -9.75
CA LYS A 23 32.19 12.00 -8.73
C LYS A 23 32.29 13.45 -9.23
N GLU A 24 33.16 13.71 -10.20
CA GLU A 24 33.39 15.04 -10.78
C GLU A 24 32.19 15.54 -11.60
N ILE A 25 31.31 14.64 -12.06
CA ILE A 25 30.09 14.99 -12.79
C ILE A 25 28.91 15.31 -11.86
N SER A 26 29.03 15.17 -10.53
CA SER A 26 27.94 15.59 -9.64
C SER A 26 27.67 17.10 -9.73
N GLY A 27 26.39 17.47 -9.62
CA GLY A 27 25.90 18.85 -9.71
C GLY A 27 24.76 19.03 -10.69
N GLN A 28 24.40 20.29 -10.93
CA GLN A 28 23.31 20.68 -11.84
C GLN A 28 23.87 21.26 -13.14
N TYR A 29 23.30 20.79 -14.25
CA TYR A 29 23.64 21.17 -15.61
C TYR A 29 22.41 21.68 -16.34
N GLU A 30 22.52 22.88 -16.86
CA GLU A 30 21.51 23.54 -17.67
C GLU A 30 21.58 23.02 -19.11
N PHE A 31 20.50 22.38 -19.53
CA PHE A 31 20.19 22.12 -20.93
C PHE A 31 19.21 23.21 -21.39
N ASP A 32 18.93 23.27 -22.69
CA ASP A 32 18.16 24.37 -23.28
C ASP A 32 16.81 24.63 -22.59
N ASN A 33 16.08 23.56 -22.27
CA ASN A 33 14.70 23.63 -21.77
C ASN A 33 14.49 22.90 -20.44
N TYR A 34 15.55 22.39 -19.82
CA TYR A 34 15.48 21.64 -18.57
C TYR A 34 16.82 21.63 -17.83
N ILE A 35 16.79 21.29 -16.55
CA ILE A 35 17.97 21.13 -15.71
C ILE A 35 18.18 19.66 -15.41
N LEU A 36 19.37 19.14 -15.69
CA LEU A 36 19.81 17.82 -15.24
C LEU A 36 20.59 17.95 -13.94
N SER A 37 20.07 17.36 -12.86
CA SER A 37 20.76 17.24 -11.57
C SER A 37 21.31 15.83 -11.38
N ILE A 38 22.61 15.70 -11.11
CA ILE A 38 23.25 14.43 -10.73
C ILE A 38 23.54 14.50 -9.23
N ASP A 39 22.57 14.03 -8.45
CA ASP A 39 22.51 14.19 -7.00
C ASP A 39 23.48 13.26 -6.27
N SER A 40 23.61 12.02 -6.76
CA SER A 40 24.50 11.03 -6.16
C SER A 40 25.11 10.14 -7.22
N VAL A 41 26.41 9.92 -7.11
CA VAL A 41 27.19 9.09 -8.03
C VAL A 41 27.56 7.79 -7.34
N GLN A 42 27.24 6.67 -7.98
CA GLN A 42 27.55 5.34 -7.46
C GLN A 42 29.08 5.16 -7.31
N GLY A 43 29.51 4.52 -6.22
CA GLY A 43 30.95 4.38 -5.93
C GLY A 43 31.68 3.32 -6.77
N ASP A 44 30.93 2.41 -7.38
CA ASP A 44 31.42 1.28 -8.18
C ASP A 44 30.33 0.81 -9.18
N PRO A 45 30.68 0.23 -10.34
CA PRO A 45 29.71 -0.22 -11.35
C PRO A 45 28.69 -1.26 -10.85
N PHE A 46 29.00 -2.00 -9.79
CA PHE A 46 28.13 -3.02 -9.20
C PHE A 46 27.26 -2.49 -8.05
N ALA A 47 27.47 -1.24 -7.62
CA ALA A 47 26.73 -0.63 -6.52
C ALA A 47 25.28 -0.27 -6.90
N SER A 48 24.52 0.33 -5.97
CA SER A 48 23.26 0.97 -6.34
C SER A 48 23.51 2.08 -7.38
N PRO A 49 22.70 2.18 -8.45
CA PRO A 49 22.89 3.17 -9.50
C PRO A 49 22.92 4.61 -8.98
N SER A 50 23.47 5.49 -9.81
CA SER A 50 23.55 6.93 -9.55
C SER A 50 22.15 7.54 -9.65
N LYS A 51 21.87 8.53 -8.81
CA LYS A 51 20.56 9.20 -8.77
C LYS A 51 20.62 10.49 -9.56
N GLY A 52 19.70 10.63 -10.51
CA GLY A 52 19.54 11.79 -11.35
C GLY A 52 18.14 12.37 -11.24
N ARG A 53 18.02 13.66 -11.54
CA ARG A 53 16.73 14.35 -11.67
C ARG A 53 16.73 15.23 -12.89
N ILE A 54 15.59 15.30 -13.55
CA ILE A 54 15.31 16.31 -14.56
C ILE A 54 14.29 17.27 -13.96
N ILE A 55 14.58 18.57 -14.01
CA ILE A 55 13.71 19.64 -13.53
C ILE A 55 13.32 20.49 -14.73
N VAL A 56 12.02 20.67 -14.94
CA VAL A 56 11.45 21.51 -16.00
C VAL A 56 10.55 22.53 -15.33
N TYR A 57 10.83 23.82 -15.53
CA TYR A 57 9.96 24.89 -15.01
C TYR A 57 8.64 24.93 -15.78
N GLN A 58 7.57 25.38 -15.11
CA GLN A 58 6.22 25.34 -15.68
C GLN A 58 6.01 26.28 -16.88
N ASP A 59 6.81 27.33 -17.03
CA ASP A 59 6.84 28.20 -18.21
C ASP A 59 7.21 27.42 -19.50
N VAL A 60 8.01 26.37 -19.37
CA VAL A 60 8.38 25.45 -20.45
C VAL A 60 7.51 24.20 -20.47
N ALA A 61 7.26 23.57 -19.31
CA ALA A 61 6.49 22.33 -19.20
C ALA A 61 5.02 22.54 -19.62
N LYS A 62 4.44 23.71 -19.28
CA LYS A 62 3.10 24.17 -19.66
C LYS A 62 1.97 23.20 -19.32
N PHE A 63 2.08 22.46 -18.20
CA PHE A 63 0.95 21.64 -17.73
C PHE A 63 -0.14 22.54 -17.15
N PRO A 64 -1.41 22.39 -17.59
CA PRO A 64 -2.52 23.17 -17.03
C PRO A 64 -2.71 22.90 -15.53
N ALA A 65 -2.74 23.97 -14.72
CA ALA A 65 -2.85 23.88 -13.26
C ALA A 65 -4.11 23.13 -12.78
N ASN A 66 -5.22 23.23 -13.53
CA ASN A 66 -6.47 22.51 -13.22
C ASN A 66 -6.36 20.98 -13.29
N LEU A 67 -5.29 20.43 -13.87
CA LEU A 67 -4.99 19.00 -13.87
C LEU A 67 -4.31 18.53 -12.59
N PHE A 68 -3.75 19.42 -11.76
CA PHE A 68 -3.02 19.03 -10.54
C PHE A 68 -3.32 19.92 -9.33
N ASP A 69 -4.40 20.69 -9.36
CA ASP A 69 -4.91 21.59 -8.31
C ASP A 69 -5.40 20.87 -7.04
N LYS A 70 -5.75 19.58 -7.16
CA LYS A 70 -6.19 18.73 -6.03
C LYS A 70 -5.25 17.54 -5.87
N ALA A 71 -5.10 17.04 -4.64
CA ALA A 71 -4.16 15.96 -4.32
C ALA A 71 -4.36 14.67 -5.14
N HIS A 72 -5.62 14.22 -5.35
CA HIS A 72 -5.91 13.03 -6.15
C HIS A 72 -5.58 13.25 -7.64
N LYS A 73 -5.86 14.45 -8.17
CA LYS A 73 -5.50 14.80 -9.55
C LYS A 73 -3.98 14.92 -9.74
N ASN A 74 -3.29 15.61 -8.82
CA ASN A 74 -1.84 15.72 -8.81
C ASN A 74 -1.17 14.34 -8.81
N THR A 75 -1.68 13.43 -7.97
CA THR A 75 -1.19 12.04 -7.91
C THR A 75 -1.38 11.32 -9.25
N ALA A 76 -2.54 11.48 -9.90
CA ALA A 76 -2.82 10.90 -11.21
C ALA A 76 -1.91 11.48 -12.33
N VAL A 77 -1.67 12.79 -12.34
CA VAL A 77 -0.71 13.41 -13.28
C VAL A 77 0.70 12.83 -13.07
N CYS A 78 1.17 12.75 -11.81
CA CYS A 78 2.48 12.19 -11.50
C CYS A 78 2.59 10.71 -11.90
N ASP A 79 1.54 9.91 -11.67
CA ASP A 79 1.46 8.51 -12.07
C ASP A 79 1.54 8.35 -13.60
N PHE A 80 0.71 9.09 -14.34
CA PHE A 80 0.72 9.10 -15.80
C PHE A 80 2.10 9.46 -16.36
N LEU A 81 2.71 10.54 -15.87
CA LEU A 81 4.03 10.99 -16.31
C LEU A 81 5.13 10.00 -15.97
N THR A 82 5.05 9.35 -14.80
CA THR A 82 5.99 8.28 -14.42
C THR A 82 5.90 7.11 -15.40
N ARG A 83 4.68 6.66 -15.74
CA ARG A 83 4.45 5.58 -16.71
C ARG A 83 4.94 5.95 -18.10
N LEU A 84 4.68 7.18 -18.53
CA LEU A 84 5.11 7.69 -19.83
C LEU A 84 6.63 7.80 -19.91
N PHE A 85 7.28 8.27 -18.84
CA PHE A 85 8.75 8.33 -18.74
C PHE A 85 9.35 6.93 -18.81
N HIS A 86 8.80 5.98 -18.05
CA HIS A 86 9.23 4.58 -18.11
C HIS A 86 9.07 3.98 -19.52
N HIS A 87 7.93 4.20 -20.18
CA HIS A 87 7.72 3.73 -21.55
C HIS A 87 8.70 4.37 -22.54
N SER A 88 8.97 5.67 -22.37
CA SER A 88 9.90 6.42 -23.21
C SER A 88 11.35 5.95 -23.05
N ILE A 89 11.76 5.48 -21.86
CA ILE A 89 13.04 4.80 -21.69
C ILE A 89 13.11 3.58 -22.62
N HIS A 90 12.13 2.67 -22.58
CA HIS A 90 12.14 1.48 -23.44
C HIS A 90 12.08 1.79 -24.93
N LYS A 91 11.39 2.87 -25.31
CA LYS A 91 11.24 3.27 -26.72
C LYS A 91 12.48 3.95 -27.30
N TYR A 92 13.14 4.82 -26.53
CA TYR A 92 14.20 5.70 -27.03
C TYR A 92 15.61 5.35 -26.54
N TYR A 93 15.74 4.34 -25.68
CA TYR A 93 17.02 3.94 -25.12
C TYR A 93 17.27 2.44 -25.26
N ASN A 94 18.30 2.10 -26.02
CA ASN A 94 18.89 0.78 -26.01
C ASN A 94 20.01 0.77 -24.97
N ARG A 95 19.93 -0.17 -24.01
CA ARG A 95 20.90 -0.28 -22.92
C ARG A 95 22.32 -0.37 -23.47
N VAL A 96 23.18 0.55 -23.05
CA VAL A 96 24.59 0.54 -23.41
C VAL A 96 25.36 -0.56 -22.69
N ASN A 97 26.43 -1.05 -23.32
CA ASN A 97 27.26 -2.12 -22.79
C ASN A 97 28.12 -1.65 -21.61
N GLY A 98 28.49 -2.59 -20.75
CA GLY A 98 29.45 -2.38 -19.68
C GLY A 98 29.34 -3.43 -18.57
N SER A 99 30.08 -3.22 -17.48
CA SER A 99 30.12 -4.11 -16.33
C SER A 99 29.01 -3.82 -15.31
N GLY A 100 28.49 -4.85 -14.66
CA GLY A 100 27.52 -4.72 -13.57
C GLY A 100 26.22 -4.04 -13.99
N LYS A 101 25.89 -2.92 -13.34
CA LYS A 101 24.68 -2.14 -13.63
C LYS A 101 24.89 -1.08 -14.72
N SER A 102 26.02 -1.12 -15.43
CA SER A 102 26.30 -0.19 -16.54
C SER A 102 25.14 -0.11 -17.52
N GLY A 103 24.84 1.12 -17.93
CA GLY A 103 23.78 1.42 -18.87
C GLY A 103 22.37 1.22 -18.34
N LEU A 104 22.17 0.85 -17.07
CA LEU A 104 20.82 0.83 -16.51
C LEU A 104 20.28 2.26 -16.53
N LEU A 105 19.09 2.46 -17.07
CA LEU A 105 18.35 3.71 -16.96
C LEU A 105 16.95 3.33 -16.52
N PHE A 106 16.51 3.80 -15.36
CA PHE A 106 15.18 3.44 -14.86
C PHE A 106 14.57 4.56 -14.02
N ILE A 107 13.24 4.58 -13.99
CA ILE A 107 12.42 5.37 -13.07
C ILE A 107 11.58 4.39 -12.24
N ASP A 108 11.38 4.70 -10.96
CA ASP A 108 10.49 3.91 -10.10
C ASP A 108 9.07 3.94 -10.66
N LYS A 109 8.62 2.81 -11.20
CA LYS A 109 7.34 2.72 -11.92
C LYS A 109 6.28 2.05 -11.05
N PRO A 110 5.05 2.58 -11.03
CA PRO A 110 3.92 1.92 -10.39
C PRO A 110 3.47 0.61 -11.05
N GLY A 111 2.88 -0.23 -10.19
CA GLY A 111 2.04 -1.37 -10.57
C GLY A 111 0.71 -0.93 -11.16
N GLN A 112 -0.37 -1.63 -10.81
CA GLN A 112 -1.71 -1.28 -11.30
C GLN A 112 -2.36 -0.15 -10.50
N GLU A 113 -1.89 0.06 -9.28
CA GLU A 113 -2.37 1.08 -8.35
C GLU A 113 -1.75 2.45 -8.66
N ILE A 114 -2.55 3.50 -8.43
CA ILE A 114 -2.16 4.90 -8.52
C ILE A 114 -1.77 5.36 -7.10
N LEU A 115 -0.47 5.56 -6.88
CA LEU A 115 0.08 5.95 -5.57
C LEU A 115 0.81 7.27 -5.64
N ARG A 116 0.74 8.08 -4.57
CA ARG A 116 1.56 9.27 -4.42
C ARG A 116 3.03 8.87 -4.25
N ARG A 117 3.88 9.33 -5.16
CA ARG A 117 5.29 8.92 -5.28
C ARG A 117 6.24 10.11 -5.31
N THR A 118 7.52 9.81 -5.21
CA THR A 118 8.61 10.77 -5.46
C THR A 118 9.29 10.59 -6.82
N SER A 119 8.86 9.62 -7.63
CA SER A 119 9.38 9.37 -8.98
C SER A 119 9.17 10.55 -9.92
N VAL A 120 7.97 11.13 -9.88
CA VAL A 120 7.62 12.38 -10.54
C VAL A 120 6.89 13.26 -9.54
N ILE A 121 7.25 14.55 -9.49
CA ILE A 121 6.62 15.56 -8.64
C ILE A 121 6.28 16.75 -9.52
N ILE A 122 5.05 17.26 -9.41
CA ILE A 122 4.62 18.46 -10.10
C ILE A 122 4.01 19.44 -9.11
N ASP A 123 4.41 20.70 -9.20
CA ASP A 123 3.81 21.83 -8.50
C ASP A 123 3.70 23.05 -9.43
N ASP A 124 3.27 24.19 -8.89
CA ASP A 124 3.08 25.43 -9.65
C ASP A 124 4.39 26.03 -10.20
N LYS A 125 5.55 25.60 -9.68
CA LYS A 125 6.86 26.11 -10.07
C LYS A 125 7.53 25.20 -11.09
N ALA A 126 7.53 23.89 -10.85
CA ALA A 126 8.28 22.94 -11.67
C ALA A 126 7.68 21.52 -11.69
N LEU A 127 8.07 20.80 -12.73
CA LEU A 127 7.95 19.36 -12.87
C LEU A 127 9.33 18.73 -12.68
N GLU A 128 9.41 17.74 -11.79
CA GLU A 128 10.64 17.02 -11.48
C GLU A 128 10.46 15.53 -11.73
N ALA A 129 11.29 14.94 -12.58
CA ALA A 129 11.35 13.49 -12.82
C ALA A 129 12.66 12.93 -12.26
N ARG A 130 12.57 11.94 -11.38
CA ARG A 130 13.70 11.33 -10.69
C ARG A 130 13.96 9.95 -11.26
N PHE A 131 15.21 9.69 -11.61
CA PHE A 131 15.62 8.46 -12.25
C PHE A 131 16.94 7.98 -11.67
N GLU A 132 17.25 6.73 -11.97
CA GLU A 132 18.50 6.10 -11.62
C GLU A 132 19.24 5.70 -12.90
N VAL A 133 20.53 5.99 -12.91
CA VAL A 133 21.43 5.73 -14.04
C VAL A 133 22.65 4.96 -13.57
N GLY A 134 22.84 3.77 -14.13
CA GLY A 134 24.05 2.98 -13.97
C GLY A 134 25.15 3.51 -14.87
N LEU A 135 26.08 4.27 -14.31
CA LEU A 135 27.12 4.92 -15.10
C LEU A 135 28.02 3.89 -15.81
N PRO A 136 28.20 3.98 -17.14
CA PRO A 136 28.90 2.94 -17.91
C PRO A 136 30.39 2.81 -17.57
N ALA A 137 30.85 1.56 -17.49
CA ALA A 137 32.26 1.23 -17.30
C ALA A 137 32.64 -0.15 -17.88
N ALA A 138 33.90 -0.31 -18.28
CA ALA A 138 34.52 -1.60 -18.58
C ALA A 138 35.43 -2.00 -17.40
N GLY A 139 35.02 -2.99 -16.62
CA GLY A 139 35.61 -3.23 -15.31
C GLY A 139 35.41 -2.00 -14.43
N ARG A 140 36.49 -1.29 -14.07
CA ARG A 140 36.43 -0.01 -13.34
C ARG A 140 36.92 1.18 -14.15
N ARG A 141 37.04 1.03 -15.48
CA ARG A 141 37.41 2.13 -16.38
C ARG A 141 36.15 2.76 -16.97
N ILE A 142 36.08 4.08 -16.92
CA ILE A 142 34.92 4.85 -17.40
C ILE A 142 34.77 4.72 -18.92
N LEU A 143 33.53 4.54 -19.38
CA LEU A 143 33.16 4.56 -20.79
C LEU A 143 32.39 5.85 -21.11
N ALA A 144 33.10 6.94 -21.39
CA ALA A 144 32.49 8.26 -21.55
C ALA A 144 31.54 8.31 -22.76
N ARG A 145 31.90 7.66 -23.87
CA ARG A 145 31.05 7.61 -25.08
C ARG A 145 29.68 7.00 -24.80
N GLU A 146 29.62 5.96 -23.97
CA GLU A 146 28.37 5.32 -23.58
C GLU A 146 27.57 6.20 -22.60
N ALA A 147 28.25 6.89 -21.67
CA ALA A 147 27.60 7.88 -20.81
C ALA A 147 27.01 9.05 -21.61
N ILE A 148 27.71 9.53 -22.64
CA ILE A 148 27.24 10.58 -23.55
C ILE A 148 25.97 10.15 -24.27
N LYS A 149 25.89 8.91 -24.76
CA LYS A 149 24.65 8.38 -25.37
C LYS A 149 23.47 8.44 -24.39
N ILE A 150 23.68 8.13 -23.11
CA ILE A 150 22.63 8.23 -22.10
C ILE A 150 22.19 9.69 -21.92
N PHE A 151 23.13 10.59 -21.59
CA PHE A 151 22.81 11.97 -21.17
C PHE A 151 22.46 12.92 -22.32
N PHE A 152 23.02 12.71 -23.51
CA PHE A 152 22.90 13.64 -24.65
C PHE A 152 22.15 13.05 -25.86
N THR A 153 21.76 11.76 -25.83
CA THR A 153 20.97 11.16 -26.91
C THR A 153 19.65 10.59 -26.41
N ALA A 154 19.69 9.75 -25.37
CA ALA A 154 18.50 9.09 -24.84
C ALA A 154 17.68 10.02 -23.95
N LEU A 155 18.28 10.61 -22.91
CA LEU A 155 17.56 11.47 -21.96
C LEU A 155 16.88 12.68 -22.63
N PRO A 156 17.51 13.44 -23.55
CA PRO A 156 16.82 14.55 -24.21
C PRO A 156 15.54 14.11 -24.94
N LYS A 157 15.59 12.97 -25.66
CA LYS A 157 14.40 12.40 -26.32
C LYS A 157 13.32 11.98 -25.32
N ILE A 158 13.72 11.36 -24.21
CA ILE A 158 12.78 10.96 -23.16
C ILE A 158 12.11 12.20 -22.56
N VAL A 159 12.87 13.22 -22.18
CA VAL A 159 12.36 14.49 -21.63
C VAL A 159 11.40 15.14 -22.61
N GLU A 160 11.80 15.24 -23.89
CA GLU A 160 10.99 15.86 -24.92
C GLU A 160 9.62 15.20 -25.08
N ASN A 161 9.55 13.87 -24.98
CA ASN A 161 8.34 13.10 -25.18
C ASN A 161 7.51 12.88 -23.90
N THR A 162 7.94 13.42 -22.75
CA THR A 162 7.32 13.12 -21.45
C THR A 162 7.03 14.35 -20.60
N LEU A 163 7.94 15.33 -20.55
CA LEU A 163 7.89 16.43 -19.58
C LEU A 163 7.41 17.76 -20.17
N TYR A 164 6.96 17.77 -21.44
CA TYR A 164 6.34 18.95 -22.06
C TYR A 164 4.90 18.63 -22.48
N TYR A 165 3.94 19.41 -21.98
CA TYR A 165 2.51 19.18 -22.20
C TYR A 165 2.13 19.11 -23.70
N LYS A 166 2.75 19.97 -24.53
CA LYS A 166 2.52 20.01 -25.98
C LYS A 166 2.91 18.71 -26.71
N ASN A 167 3.79 17.90 -26.12
CA ASN A 167 4.35 16.70 -26.76
C ASN A 167 3.71 15.41 -26.24
N ILE A 168 2.80 15.49 -25.27
CA ILE A 168 2.08 14.34 -24.74
C ILE A 168 0.64 14.31 -25.25
N ASN A 169 0.02 13.14 -25.21
CA ASN A 169 -1.39 13.03 -25.57
C ASN A 169 -2.27 13.60 -24.43
N ALA A 170 -2.69 14.85 -24.60
CA ALA A 170 -3.53 15.57 -23.65
C ALA A 170 -4.85 14.85 -23.36
N SER A 171 -5.43 14.16 -24.36
CA SER A 171 -6.68 13.42 -24.17
C SER A 171 -6.50 12.20 -23.26
N THR A 172 -5.39 11.47 -23.40
CA THR A 172 -5.09 10.30 -22.56
C THR A 172 -4.74 10.72 -21.14
N LEU A 173 -3.96 11.79 -20.97
CA LEU A 173 -3.70 12.37 -19.65
C LEU A 173 -5.00 12.81 -18.98
N LYS A 174 -5.87 13.52 -19.71
CA LYS A 174 -7.15 13.97 -19.18
C LYS A 174 -8.01 12.79 -18.71
N LYS A 175 -8.17 11.73 -19.53
CA LYS A 175 -8.89 10.51 -19.13
C LYS A 175 -8.33 9.87 -17.86
N HIS A 176 -7.01 9.83 -17.72
CA HIS A 176 -6.35 9.29 -16.53
C HIS A 176 -6.65 10.12 -15.27
N VAL A 177 -6.67 11.46 -15.40
CA VAL A 177 -7.04 12.37 -14.30
C VAL A 177 -8.53 12.29 -13.99
N ASP A 178 -9.39 12.28 -15.00
CA ASP A 178 -10.84 12.17 -14.88
C ASP A 178 -11.24 10.87 -14.14
N LEU A 179 -10.57 9.75 -14.45
CA LEU A 179 -10.75 8.49 -13.73
C LEU A 179 -10.37 8.61 -12.24
N ALA A 180 -9.27 9.28 -11.90
CA ALA A 180 -8.90 9.49 -10.50
C ALA A 180 -9.88 10.40 -9.76
N VAL A 181 -10.44 11.40 -10.43
CA VAL A 181 -11.53 12.25 -9.89
C VAL A 181 -12.77 11.41 -9.61
N ASP A 182 -13.15 10.54 -10.54
CA ASP A 182 -14.30 9.65 -10.38
C ASP A 182 -14.11 8.64 -9.25
N GLN A 183 -12.94 8.01 -9.14
CA GLN A 183 -12.62 7.08 -8.04
C GLN A 183 -12.62 7.79 -6.68
N TYR A 184 -12.04 8.99 -6.60
CA TYR A 184 -12.09 9.82 -5.40
C TYR A 184 -13.52 10.21 -5.03
N TYR A 185 -14.33 10.64 -6.01
CA TYR A 185 -15.73 10.99 -5.80
C TYR A 185 -16.54 9.79 -5.32
N LEU A 186 -16.41 8.65 -6.00
CA LEU A 186 -17.07 7.39 -5.67
C LEU A 186 -16.79 6.98 -4.22
N ARG A 187 -15.53 7.02 -3.79
CA ARG A 187 -15.13 6.68 -2.41
C ARG A 187 -15.80 7.56 -1.36
N ASN A 188 -15.97 8.86 -1.65
CA ASN A 188 -16.68 9.77 -0.75
C ASN A 188 -18.19 9.54 -0.74
N GLU A 189 -18.78 9.19 -1.87
CA GLU A 189 -20.21 8.84 -1.97
C GLU A 189 -20.55 7.57 -1.19
N LEU A 190 -19.64 6.59 -1.11
CA LEU A 190 -19.85 5.40 -0.27
C LEU A 190 -20.16 5.78 1.18
N LYS A 191 -19.34 6.68 1.76
CA LYS A 191 -19.51 7.14 3.15
C LYS A 191 -20.87 7.80 3.38
N LYS A 192 -21.33 8.62 2.42
CA LYS A 192 -22.63 9.31 2.49
C LYS A 192 -23.82 8.36 2.38
N LYS A 193 -23.70 7.30 1.57
CA LYS A 193 -24.76 6.32 1.34
C LYS A 193 -24.76 5.16 2.33
N GLY A 194 -23.88 5.18 3.34
CA GLY A 194 -23.76 4.08 4.30
C GLY A 194 -23.22 2.79 3.69
N LEU A 195 -22.42 2.91 2.63
CA LEU A 195 -21.75 1.78 1.97
C LEU A 195 -20.29 1.70 2.41
N ILE A 196 -19.76 0.49 2.49
CA ILE A 196 -18.36 0.20 2.83
C ILE A 196 -17.53 -0.18 1.60
N ALA A 197 -18.19 -0.65 0.55
CA ALA A 197 -17.58 -0.95 -0.72
C ALA A 197 -18.59 -0.89 -1.87
N PHE A 198 -18.08 -0.75 -3.09
CA PHE A 198 -18.84 -0.83 -4.32
C PHE A 198 -18.06 -1.61 -5.38
N ILE A 199 -18.73 -2.52 -6.08
CA ILE A 199 -18.16 -3.30 -7.17
C ILE A 199 -18.98 -3.03 -8.44
N ALA A 200 -18.42 -2.27 -9.38
CA ALA A 200 -19.10 -1.95 -10.64
C ALA A 200 -19.43 -3.23 -11.43
N ASN A 201 -20.59 -3.23 -12.09
CA ASN A 201 -20.91 -4.22 -13.09
C ASN A 201 -19.87 -4.19 -14.22
N ASN A 202 -19.56 -5.36 -14.76
CA ASN A 202 -18.53 -5.61 -15.76
C ASN A 202 -17.07 -5.47 -15.28
N SER A 203 -16.84 -5.36 -13.97
CA SER A 203 -15.49 -5.40 -13.40
C SER A 203 -14.85 -6.78 -13.64
N ILE A 204 -13.53 -6.79 -13.89
CA ILE A 204 -12.72 -8.01 -14.01
C ILE A 204 -11.88 -8.16 -12.74
N LEU A 205 -12.40 -8.95 -11.80
CA LEU A 205 -11.76 -9.21 -10.51
C LEU A 205 -10.58 -10.20 -10.59
N PRO A 206 -10.62 -11.32 -11.35
CA PRO A 206 -9.51 -12.26 -11.38
C PRO A 206 -8.27 -11.68 -12.05
N ARG A 207 -7.10 -12.07 -11.54
CA ARG A 207 -5.79 -11.63 -12.07
C ARG A 207 -5.23 -12.67 -13.03
N GLU A 208 -4.32 -12.23 -13.90
CA GLU A 208 -3.71 -13.01 -14.97
C GLU A 208 -3.00 -14.26 -14.44
N THR A 209 -2.20 -14.10 -13.38
CA THR A 209 -1.50 -15.21 -12.69
C THR A 209 -1.28 -14.88 -11.22
N GLY A 210 -0.80 -15.83 -10.42
CA GLY A 210 -0.42 -15.60 -9.02
C GLY A 210 0.77 -14.65 -8.80
N ILE A 211 1.48 -14.26 -9.87
CA ILE A 211 2.64 -13.35 -9.81
C ILE A 211 2.45 -12.07 -10.63
N SER A 212 1.39 -11.99 -11.45
CA SER A 212 1.04 -10.83 -12.27
C SER A 212 -0.26 -10.27 -11.75
N ASP A 213 -0.22 -9.03 -11.25
CA ASP A 213 -1.42 -8.33 -10.84
C ASP A 213 -2.15 -7.70 -12.02
N LYS A 214 -1.95 -8.10 -13.29
CA LYS A 214 -2.79 -7.64 -14.41
C LYS A 214 -4.15 -8.37 -14.42
N PRO A 215 -5.21 -7.82 -15.03
CA PRO A 215 -6.47 -8.54 -15.14
C PRO A 215 -6.35 -9.79 -16.02
N LEU A 216 -7.14 -10.81 -15.70
CA LEU A 216 -7.29 -11.97 -16.57
C LEU A 216 -8.02 -11.56 -17.85
N THR A 217 -7.37 -11.71 -19.01
CA THR A 217 -7.92 -11.27 -20.30
C THR A 217 -8.74 -12.33 -21.03
N LYS A 218 -8.51 -13.62 -20.75
CA LYS A 218 -9.16 -14.74 -21.45
C LYS A 218 -9.98 -15.57 -20.46
N GLY A 219 -11.27 -15.74 -20.76
CA GLY A 219 -12.19 -16.56 -19.95
C GLY A 219 -12.56 -15.94 -18.60
N ALA A 220 -12.30 -14.65 -18.38
CA ALA A 220 -12.71 -13.97 -17.16
C ALA A 220 -14.22 -13.72 -17.17
N ALA A 221 -14.90 -14.16 -16.11
CA ALA A 221 -16.28 -13.78 -15.85
C ALA A 221 -16.34 -12.33 -15.37
N ALA A 222 -17.08 -11.51 -16.11
CA ALA A 222 -17.43 -10.15 -15.70
C ALA A 222 -18.31 -10.18 -14.45
N PHE A 223 -18.01 -9.34 -13.47
CA PHE A 223 -18.82 -9.24 -12.27
C PHE A 223 -20.17 -8.60 -12.59
N ILE A 224 -21.27 -9.19 -12.12
CA ILE A 224 -22.64 -8.67 -12.28
C ILE A 224 -23.31 -8.70 -10.90
N SER A 225 -23.80 -7.54 -10.46
CA SER A 225 -24.46 -7.39 -9.16
C SER A 225 -25.76 -8.21 -9.06
N PRO A 226 -26.07 -8.81 -7.91
CA PRO A 226 -27.43 -9.23 -7.65
C PRO A 226 -28.34 -8.00 -7.55
N LYS A 227 -29.58 -8.12 -8.06
CA LYS A 227 -30.53 -7.00 -8.16
C LYS A 227 -30.80 -6.31 -6.83
N ASN A 228 -30.88 -7.08 -5.74
CA ASN A 228 -31.19 -6.56 -4.40
C ASN A 228 -30.10 -5.66 -3.82
N LEU A 229 -28.84 -5.85 -4.24
CA LEU A 229 -27.70 -5.06 -3.79
C LEU A 229 -27.20 -4.10 -4.88
N GLU A 230 -27.90 -4.02 -6.01
CA GLU A 230 -27.53 -3.14 -7.11
C GLU A 230 -27.85 -1.69 -6.75
N VAL A 231 -26.83 -0.85 -6.80
CA VAL A 231 -26.94 0.59 -6.60
C VAL A 231 -26.46 1.33 -7.82
N GLU A 232 -27.06 2.49 -8.04
CA GLU A 232 -26.70 3.40 -9.12
C GLU A 232 -26.04 4.66 -8.57
N LEU A 233 -24.92 5.04 -9.18
CA LEU A 233 -24.14 6.22 -8.81
C LEU A 233 -23.83 7.04 -10.06
N ILE A 234 -23.87 8.36 -9.93
CA ILE A 234 -23.56 9.29 -11.01
C ILE A 234 -22.21 9.92 -10.71
N LEU A 235 -21.21 9.60 -11.54
CA LEU A 235 -19.86 10.12 -11.44
C LEU A 235 -19.70 11.38 -12.29
N PRO A 236 -18.81 12.31 -11.89
CA PRO A 236 -18.64 13.58 -12.58
C PRO A 236 -18.14 13.44 -14.03
N ASN A 237 -17.32 12.42 -14.35
CA ASN A 237 -16.75 12.27 -15.70
C ASN A 237 -17.29 11.03 -16.43
N LYS A 238 -17.27 9.85 -15.81
CA LYS A 238 -17.79 8.59 -16.39
C LYS A 238 -19.31 8.61 -16.57
N GLY A 239 -20.01 9.43 -15.79
CA GLY A 239 -21.48 9.46 -15.73
C GLY A 239 -22.05 8.33 -14.88
N LYS A 240 -23.18 7.78 -15.32
CA LYS A 240 -23.93 6.76 -14.57
C LYS A 240 -23.20 5.42 -14.57
N ILE A 241 -23.02 4.84 -13.39
CA ILE A 241 -22.51 3.50 -13.17
C ILE A 241 -23.46 2.71 -12.27
N THR A 242 -23.57 1.41 -12.54
CA THR A 242 -24.33 0.47 -11.70
C THR A 242 -23.43 -0.66 -11.23
N GLY A 243 -23.72 -1.21 -10.06
CA GLY A 243 -22.92 -2.25 -9.45
C GLY A 243 -23.40 -2.61 -8.05
N MET A 244 -22.71 -3.57 -7.43
CA MET A 244 -23.07 -4.05 -6.11
C MET A 244 -22.57 -3.07 -5.04
N GLY A 245 -23.49 -2.49 -4.28
CA GLY A 245 -23.18 -1.71 -3.09
C GLY A 245 -23.19 -2.60 -1.86
N ILE A 246 -22.06 -2.69 -1.15
CA ILE A 246 -21.98 -3.42 0.11
C ILE A 246 -22.29 -2.44 1.25
N PRO A 247 -23.40 -2.60 1.98
CA PRO A 247 -23.77 -1.70 3.07
C PRO A 247 -22.89 -1.92 4.31
N LYS A 248 -22.86 -0.92 5.20
CA LYS A 248 -22.33 -1.09 6.56
C LYS A 248 -23.01 -2.26 7.28
N GLY A 249 -22.24 -3.00 8.06
CA GLY A 249 -22.70 -4.20 8.75
C GLY A 249 -21.76 -5.38 8.56
N ILE A 250 -22.32 -6.58 8.70
CA ILE A 250 -21.62 -7.85 8.55
C ILE A 250 -22.07 -8.49 7.24
N THR A 251 -21.16 -8.57 6.28
CA THR A 251 -21.40 -9.20 4.97
C THR A 251 -20.59 -10.48 4.85
N LEU A 252 -21.27 -11.59 4.53
CA LEU A 252 -20.62 -12.86 4.24
C LEU A 252 -20.54 -13.10 2.74
N ILE A 253 -19.41 -13.62 2.28
CA ILE A 253 -19.21 -14.12 0.93
C ILE A 253 -19.02 -15.63 1.01
N VAL A 254 -20.04 -16.38 0.58
CA VAL A 254 -20.13 -17.84 0.72
C VAL A 254 -20.12 -18.54 -0.64
N GLY A 255 -20.11 -19.88 -0.65
CA GLY A 255 -20.13 -20.69 -1.87
C GLY A 255 -19.06 -21.78 -1.91
N GLY A 256 -19.10 -22.62 -2.95
CA GLY A 256 -18.16 -23.73 -3.13
C GLY A 256 -16.70 -23.30 -3.29
N GLY A 257 -15.77 -24.22 -3.06
CA GLY A 257 -14.35 -24.02 -3.37
C GLY A 257 -14.17 -23.75 -4.86
N TYR A 258 -13.33 -22.77 -5.23
CA TYR A 258 -13.08 -22.32 -6.62
C TYR A 258 -14.19 -21.51 -7.32
N HIS A 259 -15.25 -21.08 -6.62
CA HIS A 259 -16.33 -20.27 -7.22
C HIS A 259 -16.05 -18.74 -7.19
N GLY A 260 -14.88 -18.30 -6.72
CA GLY A 260 -14.46 -16.88 -6.80
C GLY A 260 -14.57 -16.05 -5.52
N LYS A 261 -14.86 -16.66 -4.36
CA LYS A 261 -14.99 -15.95 -3.07
C LYS A 261 -13.77 -15.09 -2.70
N SER A 262 -12.60 -15.72 -2.59
CA SER A 262 -11.35 -15.00 -2.25
C SER A 262 -10.95 -14.02 -3.35
N THR A 263 -11.38 -14.20 -4.60
CA THR A 263 -11.16 -13.24 -5.68
C THR A 263 -11.92 -11.93 -5.42
N VAL A 264 -13.17 -12.01 -4.97
CA VAL A 264 -13.95 -10.83 -4.57
C VAL A 264 -13.29 -10.13 -3.38
N LEU A 265 -12.94 -10.87 -2.34
CA LEU A 265 -12.30 -10.28 -1.16
C LEU A 265 -10.93 -9.65 -1.48
N LYS A 266 -10.13 -10.29 -2.33
CA LYS A 266 -8.86 -9.71 -2.83
C LYS A 266 -9.07 -8.47 -3.69
N ALA A 267 -10.15 -8.38 -4.46
CA ALA A 267 -10.47 -7.14 -5.15
C ALA A 267 -10.80 -6.04 -4.13
N LEU A 268 -11.62 -6.32 -3.12
CA LEU A 268 -11.98 -5.38 -2.06
C LEU A 268 -10.76 -4.92 -1.24
N GLU A 269 -9.81 -5.82 -0.94
CA GLU A 269 -8.63 -5.47 -0.14
C GLU A 269 -7.66 -4.54 -0.89
N ARG A 270 -7.58 -4.66 -2.23
CA ARG A 270 -6.76 -3.81 -3.11
C ARG A 270 -7.45 -2.49 -3.45
N SER A 271 -8.78 -2.48 -3.45
CA SER A 271 -9.63 -1.32 -3.78
C SER A 271 -9.65 -0.21 -2.72
N VAL A 272 -8.80 -0.34 -1.70
CA VAL A 272 -8.39 0.80 -0.85
C VAL A 272 -7.50 1.79 -1.61
N TYR A 273 -6.88 1.35 -2.71
CA TYR A 273 -6.15 2.18 -3.66
C TYR A 273 -6.98 2.42 -4.93
N ASP A 274 -6.67 3.51 -5.62
CA ASP A 274 -7.16 3.78 -6.97
C ASP A 274 -6.39 2.93 -7.98
N HIS A 275 -7.05 2.47 -9.04
CA HIS A 275 -6.45 1.67 -10.10
C HIS A 275 -6.46 2.41 -11.44
N ILE A 276 -5.56 2.01 -12.34
CA ILE A 276 -5.49 2.52 -13.71
C ILE A 276 -6.65 2.03 -14.58
N GLU A 277 -6.93 2.77 -15.65
CA GLU A 277 -7.87 2.35 -16.69
C GLU A 277 -7.45 1.00 -17.29
N GLY A 278 -8.41 0.08 -17.44
CA GLY A 278 -8.16 -1.25 -17.99
C GLY A 278 -7.58 -2.24 -16.96
N ASP A 279 -7.51 -1.89 -15.68
CA ASP A 279 -7.15 -2.81 -14.61
C ASP A 279 -8.23 -3.87 -14.32
N GLY A 280 -9.48 -3.58 -14.67
CA GLY A 280 -10.66 -4.36 -14.33
C GLY A 280 -11.24 -4.04 -12.95
N ARG A 281 -10.47 -3.37 -12.08
CA ARG A 281 -10.90 -2.95 -10.72
C ARG A 281 -10.99 -1.43 -10.57
N GLU A 282 -10.91 -0.66 -11.66
CA GLU A 282 -10.91 0.81 -11.63
C GLU A 282 -12.18 1.45 -11.05
N PHE A 283 -13.29 0.70 -10.97
CA PHE A 283 -14.52 1.10 -10.29
C PHE A 283 -14.95 0.07 -9.22
N VAL A 284 -13.97 -0.67 -8.69
CA VAL A 284 -14.12 -1.40 -7.43
C VAL A 284 -13.48 -0.53 -6.37
N ILE A 285 -14.28 -0.05 -5.41
CA ILE A 285 -13.84 0.91 -4.41
C ILE A 285 -14.24 0.42 -3.02
N THR A 286 -13.28 0.43 -2.12
CA THR A 286 -13.47 0.17 -0.69
C THR A 286 -13.15 1.44 0.09
N ILE A 287 -13.73 1.60 1.28
CA ILE A 287 -13.32 2.66 2.20
C ILE A 287 -11.81 2.59 2.50
N ASP A 288 -11.19 3.75 2.68
CA ASP A 288 -9.75 3.96 2.72
C ASP A 288 -9.05 3.33 3.93
N ASN A 289 -9.77 3.19 5.04
CA ASN A 289 -9.28 2.60 6.28
C ASN A 289 -9.61 1.10 6.44
N ALA A 290 -10.06 0.42 5.40
CA ALA A 290 -10.29 -1.03 5.47
C ALA A 290 -8.97 -1.80 5.67
N VAL A 291 -8.98 -2.75 6.60
CA VAL A 291 -7.82 -3.57 6.98
C VAL A 291 -8.11 -5.05 6.78
N LYS A 292 -7.23 -5.74 6.06
CA LYS A 292 -7.22 -7.21 5.95
C LYS A 292 -6.63 -7.83 7.20
N ILE A 293 -7.39 -8.72 7.83
CA ILE A 293 -6.99 -9.46 9.03
C ILE A 293 -6.73 -10.91 8.65
N ARG A 294 -5.67 -11.47 9.24
CA ARG A 294 -5.30 -12.88 9.15
C ARG A 294 -4.51 -13.31 10.39
N SER A 295 -4.31 -14.62 10.51
CA SER A 295 -3.40 -15.22 11.49
C SER A 295 -1.93 -15.03 11.07
N GLU A 296 -1.06 -14.76 12.04
CA GLU A 296 0.37 -14.47 11.87
C GLU A 296 1.21 -15.18 12.94
N ASP A 297 1.26 -16.51 12.87
CA ASP A 297 1.99 -17.32 13.84
C ASP A 297 3.48 -16.94 13.92
N GLY A 298 3.98 -16.83 15.14
CA GLY A 298 5.36 -16.47 15.46
C GLY A 298 5.72 -14.98 15.43
N ARG A 299 4.75 -14.10 15.14
CA ARG A 299 5.00 -12.65 15.23
C ARG A 299 5.18 -12.18 16.68
N ARG A 300 5.78 -11.02 16.83
CA ARG A 300 5.83 -10.30 18.10
C ARG A 300 4.56 -9.49 18.33
N VAL A 301 4.18 -9.35 19.59
CA VAL A 301 3.15 -8.43 20.09
C VAL A 301 3.72 -7.70 21.31
N GLU A 302 3.47 -6.39 21.42
CA GLU A 302 3.95 -5.57 22.54
C GLU A 302 2.81 -4.72 23.11
N LYS A 303 2.41 -5.04 24.34
CA LYS A 303 1.39 -4.38 25.17
C LYS A 303 0.09 -4.07 24.42
N VAL A 304 -0.47 -5.06 23.75
CA VAL A 304 -1.79 -4.94 23.12
C VAL A 304 -2.83 -5.54 24.06
N ASP A 305 -3.94 -4.84 24.25
CA ASP A 305 -5.10 -5.41 24.96
C ASP A 305 -5.82 -6.39 24.03
N ILE A 306 -5.70 -7.69 24.34
CA ILE A 306 -6.39 -8.78 23.64
C ILE A 306 -7.49 -9.42 24.51
N SER A 307 -7.77 -8.87 25.69
CA SER A 307 -8.81 -9.34 26.61
C SER A 307 -10.21 -9.46 25.97
N PRO A 308 -10.59 -8.67 24.93
CA PRO A 308 -11.87 -8.89 24.25
C PRO A 308 -11.99 -10.29 23.64
N PHE A 309 -10.89 -10.91 23.24
CA PHE A 309 -10.88 -12.21 22.58
C PHE A 309 -10.22 -13.31 23.39
N ILE A 310 -9.28 -12.99 24.27
CA ILE A 310 -8.47 -13.99 24.98
C ILE A 310 -8.40 -13.61 26.44
N ASN A 311 -8.93 -14.47 27.31
CA ASN A 311 -8.95 -14.30 28.76
C ASN A 311 -8.17 -15.45 29.41
N ASN A 312 -7.71 -15.29 30.65
CA ASN A 312 -7.20 -16.40 31.48
C ASN A 312 -6.18 -17.33 30.79
N LEU A 313 -5.09 -16.76 30.26
CA LEU A 313 -4.02 -17.57 29.67
C LEU A 313 -3.42 -18.55 30.71
N PRO A 314 -3.02 -19.78 30.32
CA PRO A 314 -2.56 -20.82 31.26
C PRO A 314 -1.40 -20.40 32.17
N ASN A 315 -0.54 -19.49 31.69
CA ASN A 315 0.63 -19.00 32.43
C ASN A 315 0.32 -17.75 33.27
N GLY A 316 -0.94 -17.36 33.42
CA GLY A 316 -1.35 -16.13 34.11
C GLY A 316 -0.86 -14.85 33.44
N GLN A 317 -0.57 -14.90 32.13
CA GLN A 317 -0.14 -13.72 31.38
C GLN A 317 -1.26 -12.68 31.32
N ASP A 318 -0.88 -11.42 31.50
CA ASP A 318 -1.79 -10.27 31.40
C ASP A 318 -2.29 -10.13 29.95
N THR A 319 -3.62 -10.16 29.79
CA THR A 319 -4.30 -10.06 28.49
C THR A 319 -4.67 -8.61 28.14
N GLU A 320 -4.70 -7.70 29.12
CA GLU A 320 -4.91 -6.26 28.90
C GLU A 320 -3.62 -5.57 28.43
N LYS A 321 -2.45 -6.14 28.77
CA LYS A 321 -1.13 -5.66 28.34
C LYS A 321 -0.30 -6.78 27.73
N PHE A 322 -0.91 -7.55 26.84
CA PHE A 322 -0.31 -8.75 26.28
C PHE A 322 0.95 -8.44 25.47
N SER A 323 2.02 -9.18 25.79
CA SER A 323 3.31 -9.08 25.11
C SER A 323 3.91 -10.48 24.92
N THR A 324 4.41 -10.77 23.71
CA THR A 324 5.05 -12.05 23.38
C THR A 324 6.00 -11.90 22.21
N GLU A 325 7.08 -12.68 22.19
CA GLU A 325 8.00 -12.78 21.05
C GLU A 325 7.56 -13.81 20.00
N ASN A 326 6.59 -14.66 20.35
CA ASN A 326 6.12 -15.79 19.56
C ASN A 326 4.62 -15.99 19.78
N ALA A 327 3.80 -15.14 19.15
CA ALA A 327 2.34 -15.24 19.23
C ALA A 327 1.84 -16.48 18.48
N SER A 328 0.88 -17.20 19.08
CA SER A 328 0.13 -18.25 18.39
C SER A 328 -0.79 -17.69 17.30
N GLY A 329 -1.37 -18.53 16.45
CA GLY A 329 -2.32 -18.10 15.43
C GLY A 329 -3.53 -17.30 15.96
N SER A 330 -4.14 -17.71 17.08
CA SER A 330 -5.27 -16.99 17.68
C SER A 330 -4.86 -15.68 18.37
N THR A 331 -3.76 -15.69 19.13
CA THR A 331 -3.26 -14.48 19.81
C THR A 331 -2.75 -13.43 18.83
N SER A 332 -2.09 -13.85 17.75
CA SER A 332 -1.65 -12.97 16.67
C SER A 332 -2.83 -12.34 15.93
N GLN A 333 -3.89 -13.11 15.64
CA GLN A 333 -5.09 -12.61 14.98
C GLN A 333 -5.88 -11.65 15.89
N ALA A 334 -6.03 -11.96 17.18
CA ALA A 334 -6.63 -11.07 18.17
C ALA A 334 -5.87 -9.73 18.24
N ALA A 335 -4.53 -9.79 18.34
CA ALA A 335 -3.69 -8.60 18.33
C ALA A 335 -3.83 -7.80 17.03
N ASN A 336 -3.91 -8.46 15.86
CA ASN A 336 -4.08 -7.81 14.56
C ASN A 336 -5.39 -6.99 14.51
N ILE A 337 -6.49 -7.53 15.04
CA ILE A 337 -7.78 -6.82 15.11
C ILE A 337 -7.68 -5.62 16.05
N MET A 338 -7.14 -5.81 17.26
CA MET A 338 -7.06 -4.75 18.27
C MET A 338 -6.11 -3.62 17.82
N GLU A 339 -5.00 -3.96 17.17
CA GLU A 339 -4.11 -3.00 16.53
C GLU A 339 -4.82 -2.23 15.40
N ALA A 340 -5.66 -2.89 14.58
CA ALA A 340 -6.42 -2.21 13.53
C ALA A 340 -7.47 -1.25 14.10
N ILE A 341 -8.13 -1.64 15.20
CA ILE A 341 -9.10 -0.80 15.93
C ILE A 341 -8.39 0.44 16.50
N GLU A 342 -7.22 0.27 17.12
CA GLU A 342 -6.42 1.39 17.67
C GLU A 342 -6.07 2.45 16.62
N ILE A 343 -5.88 2.03 15.36
CA ILE A 343 -5.53 2.94 14.25
C ILE A 343 -6.77 3.68 13.70
N GLY A 344 -7.97 3.15 13.96
CA GLY A 344 -9.24 3.69 13.46
C GLY A 344 -9.70 3.07 12.14
N THR A 345 -9.75 1.73 12.07
CA THR A 345 -10.42 1.01 10.98
C THR A 345 -11.94 1.05 11.13
N ASP A 346 -12.65 1.24 10.01
CA ASP A 346 -14.12 1.10 9.94
C ASP A 346 -14.54 -0.21 9.27
N LEU A 347 -13.60 -0.97 8.70
CA LEU A 347 -13.88 -2.22 7.99
C LEU A 347 -12.79 -3.26 8.19
N LEU A 348 -13.18 -4.44 8.66
CA LEU A 348 -12.36 -5.64 8.68
C LEU A 348 -12.67 -6.51 7.46
N LEU A 349 -11.64 -6.88 6.72
CA LEU A 349 -11.72 -7.87 5.63
C LEU A 349 -11.11 -9.18 6.16
N ILE A 350 -11.86 -10.28 6.08
CA ILE A 350 -11.46 -11.56 6.69
C ILE A 350 -11.63 -12.70 5.69
N ASP A 351 -10.62 -13.56 5.56
CA ASP A 351 -10.71 -14.80 4.78
C ASP A 351 -10.53 -16.00 5.72
N GLU A 352 -11.57 -16.82 5.87
CA GLU A 352 -11.58 -18.00 6.74
C GLU A 352 -10.36 -18.90 6.49
N ASP A 353 -9.95 -19.05 5.23
CA ASP A 353 -8.81 -19.91 4.81
C ASP A 353 -7.46 -19.44 5.38
N THR A 354 -7.36 -18.19 5.85
CA THR A 354 -6.12 -17.60 6.39
C THR A 354 -6.20 -17.27 7.87
N CYS A 355 -7.30 -17.64 8.52
CA CYS A 355 -7.55 -17.38 9.94
C CYS A 355 -7.24 -18.59 10.82
N ALA A 356 -7.07 -18.35 12.12
CA ALA A 356 -7.00 -19.43 13.09
C ALA A 356 -8.41 -19.99 13.32
N THR A 357 -8.64 -21.27 13.01
CA THR A 357 -9.97 -21.90 13.12
C THR A 357 -10.59 -21.73 14.50
N ASN A 358 -9.80 -22.00 15.56
CA ASN A 358 -10.24 -21.88 16.97
C ASN A 358 -10.59 -20.44 17.38
N PHE A 359 -10.12 -19.44 16.62
CA PHE A 359 -10.47 -18.04 16.83
C PHE A 359 -11.77 -17.68 16.12
N MET A 360 -12.08 -18.30 14.98
CA MET A 360 -13.25 -17.94 14.18
C MET A 360 -14.55 -18.48 14.77
N VAL A 361 -14.58 -19.76 15.13
CA VAL A 361 -15.79 -20.45 15.60
C VAL A 361 -15.44 -21.42 16.71
N ARG A 362 -16.44 -21.87 17.47
CA ARG A 362 -16.24 -22.87 18.52
C ARG A 362 -17.22 -24.01 18.38
N ASP A 363 -16.67 -25.18 18.05
CA ASP A 363 -17.45 -26.40 17.90
C ASP A 363 -18.27 -26.76 19.16
N LYS A 364 -19.55 -27.05 18.96
CA LYS A 364 -20.51 -27.37 20.03
C LYS A 364 -20.14 -28.64 20.81
N LYS A 365 -19.48 -29.63 20.20
CA LYS A 365 -19.04 -30.86 20.89
C LYS A 365 -17.83 -30.56 21.77
N MET A 366 -16.89 -29.78 21.27
CA MET A 366 -15.74 -29.32 22.06
C MET A 366 -16.16 -28.50 23.28
N GLN A 367 -17.22 -27.68 23.17
CA GLN A 367 -17.78 -26.97 24.32
C GLN A 367 -18.33 -27.89 25.42
N LYS A 368 -18.83 -29.09 25.07
CA LYS A 368 -19.32 -30.06 26.04
C LYS A 368 -18.18 -30.78 26.77
N LEU A 369 -17.04 -30.95 26.10
CA LEU A 369 -15.87 -31.62 26.66
C LEU A 369 -15.00 -30.67 27.50
N VAL A 370 -14.77 -29.45 27.01
CA VAL A 370 -13.93 -28.44 27.66
C VAL A 370 -14.82 -27.37 28.27
N GLU A 371 -14.89 -27.36 29.60
CA GLU A 371 -15.63 -26.36 30.37
C GLU A 371 -15.28 -24.93 29.92
N LYS A 372 -16.27 -24.03 29.93
CA LYS A 372 -16.09 -22.63 29.48
C LYS A 372 -14.95 -21.92 30.21
N ASP A 373 -14.76 -22.21 31.49
CA ASP A 373 -13.74 -21.57 32.33
C ASP A 373 -12.31 -22.05 32.05
N LYS A 374 -12.17 -23.16 31.29
CA LYS A 374 -10.89 -23.73 30.88
C LYS A 374 -10.49 -23.36 29.45
N GLU A 375 -11.38 -22.72 28.68
CA GLU A 375 -11.10 -22.26 27.33
C GLU A 375 -10.88 -20.74 27.32
N PRO A 376 -9.63 -20.28 27.12
CA PRO A 376 -9.30 -18.86 27.19
C PRO A 376 -9.88 -18.03 26.04
N ILE A 377 -10.22 -18.66 24.91
CA ILE A 377 -10.58 -17.97 23.67
C ILE A 377 -12.10 -17.70 23.59
N THR A 378 -12.44 -16.43 23.43
CA THR A 378 -13.75 -15.96 22.97
C THR A 378 -13.72 -15.85 21.44
N PRO A 379 -14.51 -16.65 20.72
CA PRO A 379 -14.51 -16.64 19.25
C PRO A 379 -14.92 -15.31 18.63
N PHE A 380 -14.48 -15.05 17.40
CA PHE A 380 -14.80 -13.84 16.65
C PHE A 380 -16.30 -13.71 16.38
N ILE A 381 -17.01 -14.82 16.15
CA ILE A 381 -18.47 -14.82 15.96
C ILE A 381 -19.22 -14.18 17.14
N ASP A 382 -18.72 -14.32 18.37
CA ASP A 382 -19.34 -13.74 19.57
C ASP A 382 -19.07 -12.23 19.69
N ARG A 383 -18.10 -11.70 18.93
CA ARG A 383 -17.65 -10.30 19.00
C ARG A 383 -18.01 -9.48 17.78
N VAL A 384 -18.18 -10.10 16.62
CA VAL A 384 -18.37 -9.38 15.34
C VAL A 384 -19.58 -8.44 15.36
N ARG A 385 -20.70 -8.84 15.98
CA ARG A 385 -21.90 -8.00 16.11
C ARG A 385 -21.65 -6.77 16.98
N TYR A 386 -20.94 -6.96 18.08
CA TYR A 386 -20.55 -5.87 18.98
C TYR A 386 -19.62 -4.86 18.30
N LEU A 387 -18.63 -5.33 17.52
CA LEU A 387 -17.75 -4.45 16.75
C LEU A 387 -18.55 -3.54 15.82
N TYR A 388 -19.63 -4.06 15.22
CA TYR A 388 -20.51 -3.25 14.40
C TYR A 388 -21.41 -2.32 15.22
N GLU A 389 -22.18 -2.83 16.18
CA GLU A 389 -23.19 -2.04 16.90
C GLU A 389 -22.57 -0.97 17.83
N ASN A 390 -21.43 -1.27 18.46
CA ASN A 390 -20.82 -0.40 19.47
C ASN A 390 -19.63 0.41 18.95
N LEU A 391 -18.90 -0.09 17.94
CA LEU A 391 -17.74 0.60 17.37
C LEU A 391 -17.97 1.08 15.93
N ASN A 392 -19.13 0.76 15.32
CA ASN A 392 -19.43 1.06 13.91
C ASN A 392 -18.38 0.49 12.94
N ILE A 393 -17.77 -0.64 13.30
CA ILE A 393 -16.80 -1.37 12.48
C ILE A 393 -17.51 -2.49 11.74
N SER A 394 -17.58 -2.35 10.41
CA SER A 394 -18.17 -3.35 9.54
C SER A 394 -17.22 -4.52 9.30
N THR A 395 -17.74 -5.66 8.86
CA THR A 395 -16.94 -6.84 8.51
C THR A 395 -17.39 -7.41 7.17
N VAL A 396 -16.46 -7.63 6.25
CA VAL A 396 -16.69 -8.47 5.07
C VAL A 396 -15.85 -9.73 5.23
N MET A 397 -16.50 -10.88 5.27
CA MET A 397 -15.85 -12.15 5.53
C MET A 397 -16.15 -13.18 4.44
N VAL A 398 -15.11 -13.80 3.90
CA VAL A 398 -15.25 -15.03 3.11
C VAL A 398 -15.39 -16.21 4.06
N ALA A 399 -16.49 -16.95 3.92
CA ALA A 399 -16.76 -18.16 4.69
C ALA A 399 -17.09 -19.31 3.72
N GLY A 400 -16.51 -20.48 3.96
CA GLY A 400 -16.71 -21.70 3.18
C GLY A 400 -17.03 -22.92 4.02
N SER A 401 -16.70 -22.93 5.32
CA SER A 401 -16.78 -24.15 6.14
C SER A 401 -17.81 -24.09 7.27
N SER A 402 -18.13 -22.90 7.79
CA SER A 402 -19.06 -22.74 8.91
C SER A 402 -20.28 -21.88 8.55
N GLY A 403 -21.48 -22.43 8.76
CA GLY A 403 -22.76 -21.71 8.68
C GLY A 403 -23.12 -20.94 9.95
N GLU A 404 -22.31 -21.02 11.02
CA GLU A 404 -22.66 -20.38 12.30
C GLU A 404 -22.85 -18.86 12.17
N TYR A 405 -22.12 -18.23 11.24
CA TYR A 405 -22.19 -16.79 11.02
C TYR A 405 -23.49 -16.29 10.39
N PHE A 406 -24.37 -17.17 9.89
CA PHE A 406 -25.65 -16.74 9.30
C PHE A 406 -26.52 -15.97 10.29
N ASN A 407 -26.46 -16.32 11.58
CA ASN A 407 -27.19 -15.64 12.65
C ASN A 407 -26.74 -14.19 12.89
N VAL A 408 -25.47 -13.89 12.62
CA VAL A 408 -24.86 -12.59 12.89
C VAL A 408 -24.61 -11.78 11.62
N ALA A 409 -24.90 -12.31 10.44
CA ALA A 409 -24.71 -11.60 9.18
C ALA A 409 -25.93 -10.76 8.81
N ASP A 410 -25.68 -9.57 8.26
CA ASP A 410 -26.71 -8.69 7.72
C ASP A 410 -26.99 -9.02 6.26
N ASN A 411 -25.93 -9.35 5.50
CA ASN A 411 -26.01 -9.69 4.09
C ASN A 411 -25.18 -10.95 3.81
N ILE A 412 -25.71 -11.86 2.99
CA ILE A 412 -25.04 -13.12 2.65
C ILE A 412 -25.06 -13.29 1.14
N ILE A 413 -23.88 -13.18 0.55
CA ILE A 413 -23.66 -13.24 -0.90
C ILE A 413 -23.03 -14.59 -1.24
N MET A 414 -23.74 -15.43 -1.96
CA MET A 414 -23.21 -16.70 -2.47
C MET A 414 -22.59 -16.52 -3.84
N MET A 415 -21.32 -16.87 -3.96
CA MET A 415 -20.63 -17.00 -5.24
C MET A 415 -20.90 -18.39 -5.83
N ASP A 416 -21.52 -18.43 -7.01
CA ASP A 416 -21.66 -19.64 -7.80
C ASP A 416 -21.17 -19.42 -9.24
N LYS A 417 -20.21 -20.24 -9.69
CA LYS A 417 -19.57 -20.11 -11.01
C LYS A 417 -19.18 -18.65 -11.34
N TYR A 418 -18.58 -17.98 -10.36
CA TYR A 418 -18.11 -16.58 -10.44
C TYR A 418 -19.22 -15.51 -10.50
N VAL A 419 -20.48 -15.89 -10.28
CA VAL A 419 -21.63 -14.97 -10.23
C VAL A 419 -22.11 -14.83 -8.78
N PRO A 420 -22.28 -13.59 -8.26
CA PRO A 420 -22.81 -13.35 -6.93
C PRO A 420 -24.34 -13.44 -6.90
N TYR A 421 -24.89 -14.11 -5.88
CA TYR A 421 -26.31 -14.17 -5.58
C TYR A 421 -26.55 -13.71 -4.15
N ASP A 422 -27.51 -12.82 -3.94
CA ASP A 422 -28.00 -12.51 -2.60
C ASP A 422 -28.84 -13.70 -2.10
N VAL A 423 -28.37 -14.37 -1.06
CA VAL A 423 -29.04 -15.52 -0.43
C VAL A 423 -29.37 -15.24 1.04
N THR A 424 -29.45 -13.96 1.41
CA THR A 424 -29.64 -13.53 2.80
C THR A 424 -30.86 -14.16 3.44
N ASP A 425 -32.03 -14.11 2.80
CA ASP A 425 -33.28 -14.65 3.35
C ASP A 425 -33.19 -16.17 3.57
N LYS A 426 -32.74 -16.90 2.54
CA LYS A 426 -32.54 -18.36 2.61
C LYS A 426 -31.57 -18.77 3.72
N ALA A 427 -30.49 -18.01 3.91
CA ALA A 427 -29.50 -18.32 4.93
C ALA A 427 -30.02 -18.00 6.34
N LYS A 428 -30.87 -16.98 6.50
CA LYS A 428 -31.55 -16.69 7.78
C LYS A 428 -32.57 -17.77 8.13
N GLU A 429 -33.36 -18.26 7.17
CA GLU A 429 -34.27 -19.39 7.36
C GLU A 429 -33.55 -20.65 7.87
N ILE A 430 -32.37 -20.96 7.32
CA ILE A 430 -31.55 -22.09 7.79
C ILE A 430 -31.09 -21.89 9.24
N ALA A 431 -30.79 -20.65 9.62
CA ALA A 431 -30.25 -20.32 10.93
C ALA A 431 -31.30 -20.31 12.05
N GLU A 432 -32.57 -19.99 11.74
CA GLU A 432 -33.69 -19.99 12.68
C GLU A 432 -33.93 -21.34 13.37
N HIS A 433 -33.51 -22.44 12.74
CA HIS A 433 -33.62 -23.79 13.31
C HIS A 433 -32.56 -24.11 14.37
N GLU A 434 -31.58 -23.23 14.62
CA GLU A 434 -30.58 -23.39 15.67
C GLU A 434 -30.69 -22.33 16.77
N ASN A 435 -30.77 -22.77 18.04
CA ASN A 435 -30.71 -21.86 19.19
C ASN A 435 -29.33 -21.18 19.29
N TYR A 436 -29.20 -19.97 18.72
CA TYR A 436 -28.03 -19.13 18.89
C TYR A 436 -28.14 -18.33 20.20
N ASN A 437 -27.34 -18.72 21.20
CA ASN A 437 -27.22 -17.95 22.44
C ASN A 437 -26.36 -16.71 22.19
N LYS A 438 -27.01 -15.54 22.03
CA LYS A 438 -26.33 -14.25 21.97
C LYS A 438 -25.55 -14.01 23.27
N ASN A 439 -24.23 -14.11 23.20
CA ASN A 439 -23.37 -13.83 24.34
C ASN A 439 -23.04 -12.33 24.34
N ASN A 440 -24.00 -11.50 24.79
CA ASN A 440 -23.87 -10.05 24.87
C ASN A 440 -23.01 -9.60 26.07
N LYS A 441 -21.83 -10.19 26.26
CA LYS A 441 -20.89 -9.66 27.26
C LYS A 441 -20.33 -8.34 26.75
N SER A 442 -20.84 -7.23 27.29
CA SER A 442 -20.21 -5.92 27.16
C SER A 442 -18.76 -6.00 27.62
N PHE A 443 -17.83 -5.53 26.80
CA PHE A 443 -16.43 -5.35 27.23
C PHE A 443 -16.07 -3.86 27.21
N ASN A 444 -15.13 -3.49 28.05
CA ASN A 444 -14.72 -2.10 28.15
C ASN A 444 -13.92 -1.73 26.89
N ASN A 445 -14.46 -0.85 26.04
CA ASN A 445 -13.83 -0.46 24.77
C ASN A 445 -12.72 0.57 24.92
N ASN A 446 -12.25 0.84 26.13
CA ASN A 446 -11.10 1.70 26.34
C ASN A 446 -9.83 0.97 25.90
N CYS A 447 -9.57 0.98 24.59
CA CYS A 447 -8.29 0.53 24.05
C CYS A 447 -7.20 1.41 24.67
N PRO A 448 -6.31 0.84 25.51
CA PRO A 448 -5.32 1.63 26.22
C PRO A 448 -4.38 2.30 25.21
N SER A 449 -4.10 3.58 25.45
CA SER A 449 -3.21 4.37 24.59
C SER A 449 -1.78 3.85 24.68
N ARG A 450 -1.26 3.25 23.60
CA ARG A 450 0.11 2.71 23.55
C ARG A 450 1.12 3.81 23.23
N ILE A 451 1.86 4.25 24.25
CA ILE A 451 2.89 5.29 24.13
C ILE A 451 4.20 4.66 23.62
N LEU A 452 4.74 5.21 22.53
CA LEU A 452 5.97 4.73 21.91
C LEU A 452 7.20 5.20 22.70
N LEU A 453 8.07 4.27 23.10
CA LEU A 453 9.30 4.61 23.83
C LEU A 453 10.52 4.76 22.90
N SER A 454 11.42 5.70 23.22
CA SER A 454 12.74 5.87 22.56
C SER A 454 13.55 4.58 22.48
N SER A 455 13.45 3.74 23.52
CA SER A 455 14.16 2.47 23.62
C SER A 455 13.80 1.50 22.50
N SER A 456 12.70 1.75 21.77
CA SER A 456 12.34 1.02 20.55
C SER A 456 13.40 1.12 19.45
N PHE A 457 14.20 2.19 19.43
CA PHE A 457 15.11 2.53 18.34
C PHE A 457 16.57 2.55 18.80
N PRO A 458 17.16 1.40 19.18
CA PRO A 458 18.55 1.38 19.59
C PRO A 458 19.47 1.80 18.42
N LYS A 459 20.45 2.64 18.74
CA LYS A 459 21.44 3.17 17.80
C LYS A 459 22.72 2.34 17.91
N THR A 460 23.36 2.09 16.77
CA THR A 460 24.74 1.54 16.77
C THR A 460 25.75 2.68 16.83
N HIS A 461 27.04 2.37 17.02
CA HIS A 461 28.13 3.36 16.91
C HIS A 461 28.13 4.10 15.56
N ARG A 462 27.58 3.50 14.50
CA ARG A 462 27.47 4.08 13.16
C ARG A 462 26.10 4.72 12.88
N GLY A 463 25.27 4.88 13.92
CA GLY A 463 23.90 5.39 13.83
C GLY A 463 22.86 4.32 13.50
N ILE A 464 21.74 4.75 12.93
CA ILE A 464 20.62 3.90 12.51
C ILE A 464 20.75 3.63 11.00
N LYS A 465 20.74 2.35 10.62
CA LYS A 465 20.76 1.92 9.23
C LYS A 465 19.50 1.13 8.92
N ILE A 466 18.65 1.66 8.05
CA ILE A 466 17.43 0.97 7.60
C ILE A 466 17.56 0.64 6.11
N LYS A 467 17.18 -0.58 5.74
CA LYS A 467 17.13 -1.03 4.35
C LYS A 467 15.89 -1.88 4.13
N ALA A 468 15.05 -1.51 3.17
CA ALA A 468 14.00 -2.39 2.69
C ALA A 468 14.56 -3.39 1.66
N LYS A 469 13.94 -4.57 1.59
CA LYS A 469 14.24 -5.64 0.65
C LYS A 469 12.92 -6.09 0.01
N GLY A 470 12.66 -5.62 -1.21
CA GLY A 470 11.42 -5.94 -1.91
C GLY A 470 10.18 -5.45 -1.16
N LEU A 471 9.08 -6.19 -1.28
CA LEU A 471 7.80 -5.87 -0.65
C LEU A 471 7.79 -6.21 0.85
N ASN A 472 8.40 -7.33 1.23
CA ASN A 472 8.04 -8.03 2.47
C ASN A 472 8.99 -7.79 3.65
N THR A 473 10.14 -7.16 3.46
CA THR A 473 11.17 -7.16 4.50
C THR A 473 11.77 -5.77 4.68
N ILE A 474 11.86 -5.32 5.94
CA ILE A 474 12.68 -4.17 6.34
C ILE A 474 13.74 -4.63 7.33
N ILE A 475 14.99 -4.24 7.10
CA ILE A 475 16.10 -4.50 8.01
C ILE A 475 16.45 -3.21 8.73
N TYR A 476 16.22 -3.20 10.04
CA TYR A 476 16.68 -2.17 10.96
C TYR A 476 17.97 -2.63 11.64
N ASN A 477 19.10 -2.03 11.29
CA ASN A 477 20.45 -2.45 11.70
C ASN A 477 20.74 -3.93 11.35
N LYS A 478 20.44 -4.85 12.27
CA LYS A 478 20.54 -6.31 12.13
C LYS A 478 19.21 -7.04 12.37
N THR A 479 18.17 -6.31 12.77
CA THR A 479 16.86 -6.85 13.10
C THR A 479 15.94 -6.75 11.90
N GLU A 480 15.28 -7.86 11.60
CA GLU A 480 14.29 -7.94 10.54
C GLU A 480 12.90 -7.56 11.05
N ILE A 481 12.17 -6.80 10.24
CA ILE A 481 10.74 -6.55 10.35
C ILE A 481 10.11 -7.26 9.15
N ASP A 482 9.37 -8.32 9.45
CA ASP A 482 8.63 -9.10 8.45
C ASP A 482 7.27 -8.45 8.20
N LEU A 483 6.99 -8.17 6.93
CA LEU A 483 5.77 -7.57 6.42
C LEU A 483 5.03 -8.50 5.45
N LYS A 484 5.44 -9.77 5.32
CA LYS A 484 4.85 -10.76 4.40
C LYS A 484 3.33 -10.88 4.55
N TYR A 485 2.83 -10.73 5.78
CA TYR A 485 1.40 -10.84 6.08
C TYR A 485 0.63 -9.52 5.97
N LEU A 486 1.31 -8.40 5.62
CA LEU A 486 0.66 -7.14 5.25
C LEU A 486 0.25 -7.18 3.79
N GLU A 487 -0.80 -7.95 3.49
CA GLU A 487 -1.23 -8.22 2.12
C GLU A 487 -1.61 -6.97 1.33
N GLN A 488 -2.06 -5.90 2.00
CA GLN A 488 -2.45 -4.63 1.36
C GLN A 488 -1.25 -3.70 1.03
N LEU A 489 -0.03 -4.13 1.29
CA LEU A 489 1.17 -3.49 0.73
C LEU A 489 1.31 -3.95 -0.74
N VAL A 490 1.38 -3.00 -1.68
CA VAL A 490 1.32 -3.29 -3.13
C VAL A 490 2.64 -3.03 -3.85
N ASP A 491 3.50 -2.17 -3.28
CA ASP A 491 4.73 -1.73 -3.96
C ASP A 491 5.94 -1.69 -3.00
N SER A 492 7.10 -2.16 -3.48
CA SER A 492 8.36 -2.10 -2.71
C SER A 492 8.80 -0.69 -2.34
N SER A 493 8.37 0.32 -3.10
CA SER A 493 8.58 1.74 -2.80
C SER A 493 7.75 2.22 -1.61
N GLN A 494 6.64 1.54 -1.27
CA GLN A 494 5.96 1.73 0.01
C GLN A 494 6.81 1.16 1.15
N THR A 495 7.38 -0.04 0.98
CA THR A 495 8.30 -0.65 1.95
C THR A 495 9.54 0.23 2.21
N ASN A 496 10.12 0.81 1.15
CA ASN A 496 11.18 1.82 1.26
C ASN A 496 10.72 3.02 2.10
N CYS A 497 9.53 3.55 1.80
CA CYS A 497 8.97 4.69 2.51
C CYS A 497 8.66 4.40 3.97
N ILE A 498 8.15 3.21 4.31
CA ILE A 498 7.98 2.76 5.70
C ILE A 498 9.34 2.80 6.42
N GLY A 499 10.40 2.30 5.80
CA GLY A 499 11.75 2.36 6.36
C GLY A 499 12.22 3.80 6.62
N VAL A 500 11.97 4.72 5.68
CA VAL A 500 12.29 6.15 5.86
C VAL A 500 11.46 6.77 6.99
N ILE A 501 10.18 6.45 7.08
CA ILE A 501 9.30 6.93 8.15
C ILE A 501 9.76 6.43 9.52
N ILE A 502 10.13 5.15 9.65
CA ILE A 502 10.68 4.60 10.90
C ILE A 502 11.96 5.36 11.29
N GLN A 503 12.85 5.65 10.33
CA GLN A 503 14.05 6.45 10.58
C GLN A 503 13.71 7.86 11.05
N TYR A 504 12.72 8.50 10.41
CA TYR A 504 12.24 9.83 10.78
C TYR A 504 11.63 9.86 12.18
N ILE A 505 10.83 8.85 12.53
CA ILE A 505 10.24 8.68 13.87
C ILE A 505 11.35 8.53 14.91
N ALA A 506 12.31 7.64 14.67
CA ALA A 506 13.43 7.40 15.57
C ALA A 506 14.30 8.65 15.81
N LYS A 507 14.36 9.58 14.85
CA LYS A 507 15.13 10.83 14.96
C LYS A 507 14.37 11.94 15.66
N ASN A 508 13.08 12.11 15.39
CA ASN A 508 12.31 13.30 15.79
C ASN A 508 11.35 13.05 16.97
N PHE A 509 10.99 11.80 17.24
CA PHE A 509 9.97 11.44 18.24
C PHE A 509 10.49 10.48 19.31
N SER A 510 11.80 10.26 19.41
CA SER A 510 12.36 9.33 20.39
C SER A 510 11.97 9.70 21.84
N HIS A 511 11.87 10.98 22.17
CA HIS A 511 11.58 11.44 23.52
C HIS A 511 10.13 11.94 23.72
N SER A 512 9.23 11.64 22.77
CA SER A 512 7.84 12.09 22.91
C SER A 512 7.02 11.12 23.75
N GLU A 513 6.21 11.62 24.69
CA GLU A 513 5.19 10.84 25.41
C GLU A 513 3.91 10.69 24.57
N MET A 514 4.07 10.40 23.29
CA MET A 514 2.97 10.34 22.33
C MET A 514 2.60 8.90 21.98
N THR A 515 1.32 8.69 21.68
CA THR A 515 0.85 7.41 21.16
C THR A 515 1.37 7.16 19.75
N ILE A 516 1.50 5.88 19.38
CA ILE A 516 1.94 5.48 18.03
C ILE A 516 1.08 6.16 16.94
N SER A 517 -0.25 6.12 17.10
CA SER A 517 -1.20 6.75 16.18
C SER A 517 -0.98 8.27 16.06
N SER A 518 -0.75 8.96 17.18
CA SER A 518 -0.51 10.41 17.19
C SER A 518 0.80 10.79 16.49
N ILE A 519 1.85 9.99 16.65
CA ILE A 519 3.14 10.19 15.98
C ILE A 519 2.97 10.05 14.46
N VAL A 520 2.34 8.96 14.01
CA VAL A 520 2.11 8.74 12.57
C VAL A 520 1.23 9.85 11.99
N ASN A 521 0.19 10.29 12.70
CA ASN A 521 -0.62 11.43 12.26
C ASN A 521 0.20 12.72 12.10
N LYS A 522 1.15 13.01 13.00
CA LYS A 522 2.07 14.16 12.83
C LYS A 522 3.01 14.00 11.63
N VAL A 523 3.49 12.80 11.36
CA VAL A 523 4.29 12.51 10.16
C VAL A 523 3.49 12.78 8.88
N TYR A 524 2.22 12.35 8.81
CA TYR A 524 1.36 12.63 7.65
C TYR A 524 1.09 14.11 7.45
N LYS A 525 0.79 14.85 8.52
CA LYS A 525 0.66 16.31 8.45
C LYS A 525 1.92 16.98 7.90
N THR A 526 3.09 16.45 8.26
CA THR A 526 4.36 16.95 7.71
C THR A 526 4.49 16.66 6.21
N ILE A 527 4.13 15.45 5.78
CA ILE A 527 4.15 15.04 4.36
C ILE A 527 3.13 15.83 3.51
N GLU A 528 1.96 16.14 4.08
CA GLU A 528 0.95 16.99 3.45
C GLU A 528 1.47 18.41 3.24
N ASN A 529 2.09 19.01 4.26
CA ASN A 529 2.54 20.40 4.22
C ASN A 529 3.86 20.61 3.47
N LYS A 530 4.80 19.66 3.56
CA LYS A 530 6.19 19.81 3.07
C LYS A 530 6.57 18.81 1.99
N GLY A 531 5.65 17.94 1.57
CA GLY A 531 5.91 16.89 0.60
C GLY A 531 6.53 15.63 1.19
N LEU A 532 6.51 14.55 0.40
CA LEU A 532 6.99 13.21 0.81
C LEU A 532 8.50 13.17 1.05
N ASP A 533 9.27 14.10 0.47
CA ASP A 533 10.71 14.16 0.66
C ASP A 533 11.12 14.70 2.03
N SER A 534 10.24 15.44 2.69
CA SER A 534 10.54 16.11 3.96
C SER A 534 10.87 15.13 5.10
N ILE A 535 10.46 13.87 4.97
CA ILE A 535 10.75 12.81 5.94
C ILE A 535 12.07 12.07 5.64
N SER A 536 12.65 12.25 4.46
CA SER A 536 13.89 11.60 4.07
C SER A 536 15.09 12.33 4.65
N THR A 537 15.95 11.61 5.38
CA THR A 537 17.25 12.14 5.82
C THR A 537 18.32 12.09 4.74
N PHE A 538 18.02 11.51 3.57
CA PHE A 538 19.00 11.38 2.49
C PHE A 538 19.23 12.72 1.78
N THR A 539 20.49 13.12 1.72
CA THR A 539 20.96 14.16 0.81
C THR A 539 20.95 13.57 -0.61
N GLY A 540 19.93 13.87 -1.40
CA GLY A 540 19.82 13.43 -2.80
C GLY A 540 18.48 12.78 -3.15
N HIS A 541 17.38 13.51 -2.90
CA HIS A 541 16.03 13.33 -3.43
C HIS A 541 15.71 11.90 -3.89
N PRO A 542 15.27 11.01 -2.97
CA PRO A 542 14.97 9.64 -3.33
C PRO A 542 13.83 9.60 -4.35
N GLY A 543 14.06 9.00 -5.52
CA GLY A 543 13.04 8.80 -6.56
C GLY A 543 12.21 7.53 -6.39
N ASN A 544 12.37 6.81 -5.28
CA ASN A 544 11.87 5.46 -5.06
C ASN A 544 11.04 5.33 -3.76
N LEU A 545 10.26 6.37 -3.43
CA LEU A 545 9.31 6.35 -2.32
C LEU A 545 7.89 6.41 -2.87
N ALA A 546 7.03 5.54 -2.36
CA ALA A 546 5.58 5.60 -2.54
C ALA A 546 4.95 5.71 -1.15
N LEU A 547 3.95 6.58 -1.00
CA LEU A 547 3.29 6.80 0.30
C LEU A 547 2.51 5.53 0.70
N PRO A 548 2.87 4.80 1.78
CA PRO A 548 2.03 3.76 2.37
C PRO A 548 0.79 4.40 3.03
N ARG A 549 -0.19 3.62 3.52
CA ARG A 549 -1.24 4.17 4.40
C ARG A 549 -0.75 4.14 5.85
N LYS A 550 -1.49 4.84 6.73
CA LYS A 550 -1.18 4.89 8.17
C LYS A 550 -1.17 3.50 8.79
N HIS A 551 -2.12 2.66 8.34
CA HIS A 551 -2.26 1.26 8.74
C HIS A 551 -0.98 0.48 8.51
N GLU A 552 -0.38 0.50 7.30
CA GLU A 552 0.84 -0.26 7.02
C GLU A 552 2.05 0.21 7.85
N ILE A 553 2.17 1.52 8.14
CA ILE A 553 3.27 2.04 8.96
C ILE A 553 3.16 1.53 10.40
N ILE A 554 1.97 1.65 10.99
CA ILE A 554 1.75 1.22 12.38
C ILE A 554 1.84 -0.30 12.47
N ALA A 555 1.30 -1.02 11.48
CA ALA A 555 1.41 -2.47 11.39
C ALA A 555 2.88 -2.94 11.27
N ALA A 556 3.74 -2.21 10.54
CA ALA A 556 5.18 -2.47 10.49
C ALA A 556 5.87 -2.19 11.84
N LEU A 557 5.49 -1.11 12.54
CA LEU A 557 5.99 -0.83 13.89
C LEU A 557 5.58 -1.93 14.88
N ASN A 558 4.33 -2.39 14.83
CA ASN A 558 3.82 -3.46 15.70
C ASN A 558 4.54 -4.80 15.48
N ARG A 559 5.02 -5.06 14.26
CA ARG A 559 5.82 -6.25 13.92
C ARG A 559 7.32 -6.07 14.21
N PHE A 560 7.74 -4.88 14.65
CA PHE A 560 9.14 -4.62 14.95
C PHE A 560 9.56 -5.32 16.25
N ARG A 561 10.53 -6.23 16.15
CA ARG A 561 11.03 -7.00 17.31
C ARG A 561 11.64 -6.18 18.45
N LEU A 562 11.96 -4.92 18.22
CA LEU A 562 12.52 -4.03 19.25
C LEU A 562 11.54 -2.99 19.78
N LEU A 563 10.30 -2.91 19.25
CA LEU A 563 9.26 -2.01 19.74
C LEU A 563 9.11 -2.08 21.27
N ARG A 564 9.09 -0.94 21.95
CA ARG A 564 8.82 -0.82 23.39
C ARG A 564 7.70 0.17 23.60
N ILE A 565 6.69 -0.26 24.35
CA ILE A 565 5.50 0.52 24.66
C ILE A 565 5.43 0.78 26.16
N LYS A 566 4.92 1.94 26.57
CA LYS A 566 4.55 2.21 27.97
C LYS A 566 3.09 1.87 28.19
#